data_AF-A0A2S9EUD5-F1
#
_entry.id   AF-A0A2S9EUD5-F1
#
_cell.length_a   1.000
_cell.length_b   1.000
_cell.length_c   1.000
_cell.angle_alpha   90.00
_cell.angle_beta   90.00
_cell.angle_gamma   90.00
#
_symmetry.space_group_name_H-M   'P 1'
#
loop_
_entity.id
_entity.type
_entity.pdbx_description
1 polymer ?
#
loop_
_entity_poly.entity_id
_entity_poly.type
_entity_poly.pdbx_seq_one_letter_code
_entity_poly.pdbx_strand_id
1 'polypeptide(L)'
;MRFTVVLSALTLSACATQPPALSQSAKTHLYAPMPTSEAQRVWECAGISNVIEGQKFVLKLQGRPENWGGEIWATRERGKRLHCSQAEMDAPDMGNFSSPPKSPRPR
;
A
#
# COMPACT_ATOMS: atom_id res chain seq x y z
N MET A 1 -16.31 -50.03 3.00
CA MET A 1 -15.19 -49.10 3.27
C MET A 1 -15.58 -47.73 2.71
N ARG A 2 -15.57 -46.70 3.58
CA ARG A 2 -16.07 -45.34 3.31
C ARG A 2 -14.90 -44.47 2.80
N PHE A 3 -14.97 -43.99 1.56
CA PHE A 3 -14.01 -43.05 0.98
C PHE A 3 -14.73 -41.75 0.60
N THR A 4 -14.99 -40.86 1.56
CA THR A 4 -15.55 -39.53 1.25
C THR A 4 -15.29 -38.52 2.37
N VAL A 5 -14.05 -38.07 2.61
CA VAL A 5 -13.82 -36.84 3.41
C VAL A 5 -12.46 -36.18 3.09
N VAL A 6 -12.18 -35.72 1.86
CA VAL A 6 -11.01 -34.81 1.66
C VAL A 6 -11.21 -33.78 0.54
N LEU A 7 -12.44 -33.36 0.21
CA LEU A 7 -12.65 -32.43 -0.92
C LEU A 7 -13.45 -31.17 -0.56
N SER A 8 -13.36 -30.70 0.68
CA SER A 8 -14.10 -29.50 1.14
C SER A 8 -13.24 -28.42 1.79
N ALA A 9 -11.91 -28.58 1.83
CA ALA A 9 -11.02 -27.66 2.56
C ALA A 9 -10.34 -26.59 1.67
N LEU A 10 -10.50 -26.63 0.35
CA LEU A 10 -9.82 -25.73 -0.59
C LEU A 10 -10.59 -24.44 -0.95
N THR A 11 -11.80 -24.25 -0.42
CA THR A 11 -12.65 -23.11 -0.80
C THR A 11 -12.58 -21.91 0.16
N LEU A 12 -11.89 -22.03 1.31
CA LEU A 12 -11.81 -20.94 2.29
C LEU A 12 -10.63 -19.97 2.10
N SER A 13 -9.69 -20.24 1.18
CA SER A 13 -8.56 -19.35 0.93
C SER A 13 -8.82 -18.27 -0.12
N ALA A 14 -9.95 -18.29 -0.82
CA ALA A 14 -10.26 -17.35 -1.91
C ALA A 14 -10.97 -16.04 -1.45
N CYS A 15 -11.42 -15.95 -0.19
CA CYS A 15 -12.03 -14.72 0.34
C CYS A 15 -11.02 -13.71 0.89
N ALA A 16 -9.73 -14.05 0.99
CA ALA A 16 -8.70 -13.15 1.50
C ALA A 16 -8.18 -12.12 0.47
N THR A 17 -8.59 -12.23 -0.79
CA THR A 17 -8.04 -11.47 -1.92
C THR A 17 -8.88 -10.28 -2.38
N GLN A 18 -10.02 -9.99 -1.74
CA GLN A 18 -10.78 -8.80 -2.12
C GLN A 18 -10.08 -7.55 -1.56
N PRO A 19 -9.82 -6.54 -2.41
CA PRO A 19 -9.29 -5.28 -1.94
C PRO A 19 -10.24 -4.70 -0.88
N PRO A 20 -9.72 -4.09 0.19
CA PRO A 20 -10.56 -3.42 1.17
C PRO A 20 -11.38 -2.32 0.47
N ALA A 21 -12.49 -1.91 1.08
CA ALA A 21 -13.22 -0.74 0.63
C ALA A 21 -12.27 0.47 0.67
N LEU A 22 -11.87 0.94 -0.52
CA LEU A 22 -10.92 2.04 -0.67
C LEU A 22 -11.62 3.39 -0.52
N SER A 23 -11.07 4.23 0.34
CA SER A 23 -11.41 5.65 0.41
C SER A 23 -11.16 6.34 -0.94
N GLN A 24 -11.72 7.54 -1.14
CA GLN A 24 -11.44 8.31 -2.34
C GLN A 24 -9.95 8.68 -2.45
N SER A 25 -9.29 8.94 -1.32
CA SER A 25 -7.85 9.22 -1.26
C SER A 25 -7.03 8.00 -1.68
N ALA A 26 -7.31 6.84 -1.09
CA ALA A 26 -6.67 5.56 -1.44
C ALA A 26 -6.80 5.24 -2.93
N LYS A 27 -7.98 5.44 -3.52
CA LYS A 27 -8.19 5.27 -4.97
C LYS A 27 -7.36 6.26 -5.78
N THR A 28 -7.38 7.53 -5.38
CA THR A 28 -6.64 8.60 -6.09
C THR A 28 -5.13 8.31 -6.08
N HIS A 29 -4.60 7.88 -4.94
CA HIS A 29 -3.20 7.48 -4.83
C HIS A 29 -2.89 6.23 -5.67
N LEU A 30 -3.68 5.17 -5.55
CA LEU A 30 -3.46 3.92 -6.28
C LEU A 30 -3.48 4.09 -7.80
N TYR A 31 -4.37 4.96 -8.30
CA TYR A 31 -4.58 5.19 -9.73
C TYR A 31 -3.93 6.48 -10.26
N ALA A 32 -3.12 7.17 -9.44
CA ALA A 32 -2.37 8.32 -9.93
C ALA A 32 -1.45 7.91 -11.11
N PRO A 33 -1.21 8.80 -12.08
CA PRO A 33 -0.39 8.50 -13.26
C PRO A 33 0.94 7.84 -12.88
N MET A 34 1.34 6.85 -13.69
CA MET A 34 2.64 6.19 -13.54
C MET A 34 3.77 7.20 -13.79
N PRO A 35 4.91 7.05 -13.11
CA PRO A 35 6.05 7.94 -13.30
C PRO A 35 6.58 7.87 -14.74
N THR A 36 7.00 9.01 -15.27
CA THR A 36 7.61 9.16 -16.61
C THR A 36 9.13 9.07 -16.58
N SER A 37 9.74 9.11 -15.40
CA SER A 37 11.19 8.99 -15.20
C SER A 37 11.52 8.08 -14.02
N GLU A 38 12.71 7.48 -14.06
CA GLU A 38 13.20 6.63 -12.98
C GLU A 38 13.39 7.41 -11.67
N ALA A 39 13.81 8.67 -11.76
CA ALA A 39 13.92 9.56 -10.61
C ALA A 39 12.55 9.79 -9.94
N GLN A 40 11.50 9.96 -10.75
CA GLN A 40 10.14 10.09 -10.23
C GLN A 40 9.63 8.77 -9.61
N ARG A 41 9.96 7.63 -10.20
CA ARG A 41 9.63 6.30 -9.64
C ARG A 41 10.27 6.10 -8.27
N VAL A 42 11.58 6.31 -8.16
CA VAL A 42 12.32 6.18 -6.88
C VAL A 42 11.79 7.16 -5.85
N TRP A 43 11.49 8.40 -6.25
CA TRP A 43 10.90 9.41 -5.37
C TRP A 43 9.53 8.99 -4.81
N GLU A 44 8.70 8.31 -5.61
CA GLU A 44 7.42 7.75 -5.14
C GLU A 44 7.60 6.53 -4.22
N CYS A 45 8.67 5.75 -4.41
CA CYS A 45 8.99 4.60 -3.56
C CYS A 45 9.53 5.01 -2.18
N ALA A 46 10.29 6.12 -2.11
CA ALA A 46 10.96 6.58 -0.90
C ALA A 46 10.00 6.81 0.27
N GLY A 47 10.26 6.18 1.41
CA GLY A 47 9.52 6.37 2.65
C GLY A 47 8.24 5.55 2.80
N ILE A 48 7.88 4.70 1.83
CA ILE A 48 6.71 3.83 1.89
C ILE A 48 6.66 3.00 3.19
N SER A 49 7.77 2.40 3.61
CA SER A 49 7.79 1.56 4.82
C SER A 49 7.44 2.37 6.06
N ASN A 50 8.04 3.56 6.19
CA ASN A 50 7.82 4.45 7.33
C ASN A 50 6.38 4.97 7.38
N VAL A 51 5.81 5.29 6.22
CA VAL A 51 4.42 5.79 6.12
C VAL A 51 3.42 4.70 6.48
N ILE A 52 3.65 3.46 6.03
CA ILE A 52 2.81 2.33 6.39
C ILE A 52 2.81 2.14 7.92
N GLU A 53 3.99 2.10 8.55
CA GLU A 53 4.08 1.93 10.01
C GLU A 53 3.49 3.13 10.77
N GLY A 54 3.75 4.36 10.32
CA GLY A 54 3.15 5.56 10.89
C GLY A 54 1.63 5.55 10.80
N GLN A 55 1.07 5.09 9.68
CA GLN A 55 -0.38 5.02 9.51
C GLN A 55 -1.02 3.93 10.37
N LYS A 56 -0.37 2.76 10.54
CA LYS A 56 -0.82 1.76 11.51
C LYS A 56 -0.90 2.35 12.91
N PHE A 57 0.14 3.09 13.31
CA PHE A 57 0.20 3.74 14.61
C PHE A 57 -0.93 4.76 14.80
N VAL A 58 -1.16 5.65 13.82
CA VAL A 58 -2.24 6.64 13.86
C VAL A 58 -3.62 5.97 13.93
N LEU A 59 -3.88 4.94 13.12
CA LEU A 59 -5.15 4.21 13.15
C LEU A 59 -5.41 3.54 14.49
N LYS A 60 -4.36 2.99 15.11
CA LYS A 60 -4.44 2.42 16.46
C LYS A 60 -4.85 3.48 17.49
N LEU A 61 -4.27 4.69 17.44
CA LEU A 61 -4.64 5.79 18.34
C LEU A 61 -6.10 6.23 18.15
N GLN A 62 -6.64 6.08 16.94
CA GLN A 62 -8.03 6.41 16.62
C GLN A 62 -9.03 5.28 16.95
N GLY A 63 -8.57 4.15 17.49
CA GLY A 63 -9.42 2.97 17.73
C GLY A 63 -9.97 2.35 16.44
N ARG A 64 -9.28 2.53 15.31
CA ARG A 64 -9.70 2.03 14.00
C ARG A 64 -8.97 0.73 13.64
N PRO A 65 -9.60 -0.15 12.84
CA PRO A 65 -8.92 -1.31 12.29
C PRO A 65 -7.65 -0.94 11.51
N GLU A 66 -6.67 -1.85 11.51
CA GLU A 66 -5.52 -1.74 10.64
C GLU A 66 -6.00 -1.60 9.18
N ASN A 67 -5.48 -0.60 8.47
CA ASN A 67 -5.86 -0.29 7.09
C ASN A 67 -7.32 0.18 6.90
N TRP A 68 -7.93 0.82 7.91
CA TRP A 68 -9.19 1.55 7.74
C TRP A 68 -9.11 2.55 6.58
N GLY A 69 -10.05 2.47 5.64
CA GLY A 69 -10.04 3.29 4.42
C GLY A 69 -9.12 2.78 3.30
N GLY A 70 -8.36 1.69 3.53
CA GLY A 70 -7.60 1.02 2.49
C GLY A 70 -6.30 1.69 2.05
N GLU A 71 -5.85 2.75 2.75
CA GLU A 71 -4.64 3.52 2.39
C GLU A 71 -3.36 2.66 2.43
N ILE A 72 -3.16 1.87 3.49
CA ILE A 72 -1.98 0.98 3.61
C ILE A 72 -1.97 -0.02 2.46
N TRP A 73 -3.13 -0.58 2.10
CA TRP A 73 -3.23 -1.50 0.96
C TRP A 73 -2.94 -0.77 -0.36
N ALA A 74 -3.51 0.41 -0.58
CA ALA A 74 -3.28 1.21 -1.78
C ALA A 74 -1.80 1.59 -1.94
N THR A 75 -1.13 2.02 -0.88
CA THR A 75 0.31 2.34 -0.89
C THR A 75 1.15 1.10 -1.19
N ARG A 76 0.85 -0.05 -0.58
CA ARG A 76 1.56 -1.32 -0.88
C ARG A 76 1.37 -1.74 -2.33
N GLU A 77 0.13 -1.70 -2.84
CA GLU A 77 -0.17 -2.08 -4.22
C GLU A 77 0.46 -1.12 -5.23
N ARG A 78 0.48 0.19 -4.94
CA ARG A 78 1.21 1.14 -5.76
C ARG A 78 2.70 0.84 -5.76
N GLY A 79 3.30 0.60 -4.60
CA GLY A 79 4.71 0.21 -4.50
C GLY A 79 5.05 -1.03 -5.33
N LYS A 80 4.18 -2.05 -5.32
CA LYS A 80 4.30 -3.23 -6.18
C LYS A 80 4.23 -2.89 -7.67
N ARG A 81 3.26 -2.04 -8.08
CA ARG A 81 3.11 -1.59 -9.48
C ARG A 81 4.31 -0.77 -9.97
N LEU A 82 4.97 -0.05 -9.06
CA LEU A 82 6.19 0.72 -9.32
C LEU A 82 7.48 -0.11 -9.20
N HIS A 83 7.36 -1.41 -8.91
CA HIS A 83 8.52 -2.28 -8.67
C HIS A 83 9.49 -1.73 -7.62
N CYS A 84 8.97 -1.09 -6.57
CA CYS A 84 9.80 -0.55 -5.51
C CYS A 84 10.58 -1.67 -4.82
N SER A 85 11.90 -1.49 -4.69
CA SER A 85 12.71 -2.38 -3.87
C SER A 85 12.51 -2.07 -2.38
N GLN A 86 12.84 -3.03 -1.51
CA GLN A 86 12.78 -2.80 -0.06
C GLN A 86 13.68 -1.63 0.37
N ALA A 87 14.88 -1.54 -0.21
CA ALA A 87 15.82 -0.45 0.06
C ALA A 87 15.27 0.92 -0.34
N GLU A 88 14.55 1.01 -1.45
CA GLU A 88 13.86 2.25 -1.85
C GLU A 88 12.74 2.60 -0.87
N MET A 89 11.94 1.62 -0.45
CA MET A 89 10.83 1.85 0.50
C MET A 89 11.29 2.26 1.89
N ASP A 90 12.48 1.79 2.31
CA ASP A 90 13.09 2.10 3.61
C ASP A 90 13.87 3.42 3.59
N ALA A 91 14.17 3.97 2.41
CA ALA A 91 14.81 5.28 2.30
C ALA A 91 13.94 6.38 2.96
N PRO A 92 14.55 7.46 3.46
CA PRO A 92 13.80 8.59 4.01
C PRO A 92 12.77 9.12 3.00
N ASP A 93 11.59 9.52 3.47
CA ASP A 93 10.61 10.23 2.63
C ASP A 93 11.28 11.48 2.06
N MET A 94 11.30 11.58 0.74
CA MET A 94 11.84 12.74 0.05
C MET A 94 10.90 13.93 0.13
N GLY A 95 9.73 13.81 0.76
CA GLY A 95 8.70 14.83 0.87
C GLY A 95 7.45 14.51 0.08
N ASN A 96 7.31 13.28 -0.43
CA ASN A 96 6.13 12.78 -1.11
C ASN A 96 4.94 12.65 -0.14
N PHE A 97 5.21 12.25 1.10
CA PHE A 97 4.18 12.01 2.12
C PHE A 97 4.00 13.18 3.10
N SER A 98 4.67 14.30 2.83
CA SER A 98 4.50 15.53 3.59
C SER A 98 3.33 16.36 3.03
N SER A 99 2.62 17.08 3.90
CA SER A 99 1.62 18.07 3.51
C SER A 99 1.99 19.44 4.09
N PRO A 100 2.43 20.42 3.27
CA PRO A 100 2.68 20.31 1.83
C PRO A 100 3.90 19.42 1.50
N PRO A 101 4.07 18.96 0.24
CA PRO A 101 5.26 18.22 -0.16
C PRO A 101 6.53 19.01 0.10
N LYS A 102 7.50 18.42 0.80
CA LYS A 102 8.76 19.09 1.17
C LYS A 102 9.77 19.17 0.03
N SER A 103 9.65 18.31 -0.97
CA SER A 103 10.40 18.41 -2.22
C SER A 103 9.45 18.39 -3.41
N PRO A 104 9.80 19.10 -4.49
CA PRO A 104 9.07 18.99 -5.74
C PRO A 104 9.22 17.57 -6.29
N ARG A 105 8.11 17.00 -6.76
CA ARG A 105 8.11 15.74 -7.50
C ARG A 105 9.01 15.90 -8.74
N PRO A 106 10.03 15.04 -8.94
CA PRO A 106 10.87 15.07 -10.13
C PRO A 106 10.03 14.94 -11.41
N ARG A 107 10.49 15.60 -12.48
CA ARG A 107 9.88 15.51 -13.82
C ARG A 107 10.31 14.23 -14.54
#